data_AF-A0A367CDW8-F1
#
_entry.id   AF-A0A367CDW8-F1
#
_cell.length_a   1.000
_cell.length_b   1.000
_cell.length_c   1.000
_cell.angle_alpha   90.00
_cell.angle_beta   90.00
_cell.angle_gamma   90.00
#
_symmetry.space_group_name_H-M   'P 1'
#
loop_
_entity.id
_entity.type
_entity.pdbx_description
1 polymer ?
#
loop_
_entity_poly.entity_id
_entity_poly.type
_entity_poly.pdbx_seq_one_letter_code
_entity_poly.pdbx_strand_id
1 'polypeptide(L)'
;MIDLIRRKKASLKSLKDTWLDLSEDNPYSQFLITVMAGVNQLERDLIRMRQREGIELAKKEGKFKGRLKKYHKNHAGMKYAVKLYKEGGMTVNQICEITNVSRASLYRRLSEGNK
;
A
#
# COMPACT_ATOMS: atom_id res chain seq x y z
N MET A 1 21.95 1.88 -0.90
CA MET A 1 22.30 3.00 0.00
C MET A 1 23.81 3.25 0.03
N ILE A 2 24.63 2.23 0.26
CA ILE A 2 26.10 2.32 0.26
C ILE A 2 26.66 2.79 -1.10
N ASP A 3 26.12 2.30 -2.22
CA ASP A 3 26.51 2.77 -3.57
C ASP A 3 26.19 4.24 -3.82
N LEU A 4 25.18 4.79 -3.14
CA LEU A 4 24.84 6.20 -3.24
C LEU A 4 25.88 7.07 -2.50
N ILE A 5 26.34 6.60 -1.34
CA ILE A 5 27.37 7.27 -0.52
C ILE A 5 28.69 7.32 -1.31
N ARG A 6 29.09 6.20 -1.91
CA ARG A 6 30.31 6.13 -2.75
C ARG A 6 30.24 7.03 -3.97
N ARG A 7 29.10 7.06 -4.67
CA ARG A 7 28.90 7.96 -5.82
C ARG A 7 29.06 9.44 -5.46
N LYS A 8 28.77 9.81 -4.20
CA LYS A 8 28.97 11.17 -3.69
C LYS A 8 30.39 11.41 -3.14
N LYS A 9 31.33 10.48 -3.34
CA LYS A 9 32.69 10.53 -2.79
C LYS A 9 32.72 10.69 -1.26
N ALA A 10 31.71 10.15 -0.58
CA ALA A 10 31.63 10.13 0.87
C ALA A 10 31.90 8.71 1.40
N SER A 11 32.26 8.61 2.68
CA SER A 11 32.47 7.36 3.40
C SER A 11 31.69 7.34 4.71
N LEU A 12 31.47 6.14 5.26
CA LEU A 12 30.87 5.92 6.57
C LEU A 12 31.95 5.37 7.49
N LYS A 13 32.14 5.99 8.66
CA LYS A 13 33.01 5.49 9.71
C LYS A 13 32.23 5.51 11.02
N SER A 14 32.11 4.37 11.68
CA SER A 14 31.56 4.32 13.04
C SER A 14 32.63 4.78 14.02
N LEU A 15 32.24 5.65 14.97
CA LEU A 15 33.12 6.08 16.07
C LEU A 15 33.20 5.04 17.18
N LYS A 16 32.23 4.11 17.22
CA LYS A 16 32.13 3.07 18.25
C LYS A 16 32.57 1.71 17.73
N ASP A 17 32.23 1.41 16.49
CA ASP A 17 32.45 0.10 15.87
C ASP A 17 33.60 0.20 14.87
N THR A 18 34.82 -0.06 15.33
CA THR A 18 36.05 0.09 14.52
C THR A 18 36.04 -0.73 13.23
N TRP A 19 35.27 -1.83 13.18
CA TRP A 19 35.13 -2.67 11.99
C TRP A 19 34.27 -2.02 10.89
N LEU A 20 33.46 -1.01 11.22
CA LEU A 20 32.60 -0.29 10.28
C LEU A 20 33.29 1.01 9.84
N ASP A 21 34.45 0.86 9.23
CA ASP A 21 35.17 1.95 8.56
C ASP A 21 35.21 1.69 7.05
N LEU A 22 34.54 2.57 6.31
CA LEU A 22 34.47 2.56 4.84
C LEU A 22 35.28 3.70 4.21
N SER A 23 36.08 4.42 5.00
CA SER A 23 36.96 5.49 4.53
C SER A 23 38.26 4.95 3.93
N GLU A 24 38.68 3.78 4.38
CA GLU A 24 39.85 3.06 3.88
C GLU A 24 39.42 1.96 2.89
N ASP A 25 40.23 1.73 1.86
CA ASP A 25 40.01 0.62 0.91
C ASP A 25 40.44 -0.71 1.53
N ASN A 26 39.66 -1.16 2.52
CA ASN A 26 39.91 -2.39 3.26
C ASN A 26 39.04 -3.53 2.69
N PRO A 27 39.63 -4.58 2.10
CA PRO A 27 38.88 -5.75 1.59
C PRO A 27 37.99 -6.43 2.62
N TYR A 28 38.35 -6.41 3.91
CA TYR A 28 37.55 -7.00 5.00
C TYR A 28 36.27 -6.19 5.26
N SER A 29 36.34 -4.86 5.23
CA SER A 29 35.16 -3.99 5.36
C SER A 29 34.17 -4.23 4.22
N GLN A 30 34.67 -4.43 2.99
CA GLN A 30 33.85 -4.75 1.82
C GLN A 30 33.13 -6.10 1.96
N PHE A 31 33.87 -7.13 2.40
CA PHE A 31 33.31 -8.45 2.64
C PHE A 31 32.20 -8.40 3.70
N LEU A 32 32.46 -7.75 4.85
CA LEU A 32 31.51 -7.69 5.95
C LEU A 32 30.23 -6.92 5.59
N ILE A 33 30.33 -5.82 4.83
CA ILE A 33 29.16 -5.14 4.27
C ILE A 33 28.33 -6.11 3.43
N THR A 34 28.99 -6.88 2.56
CA THR A 34 28.31 -7.78 1.63
C THR A 34 27.56 -8.88 2.39
N VAL A 35 28.20 -9.45 3.42
CA VAL A 35 27.55 -10.41 4.32
C VAL A 35 26.36 -9.76 5.03
N MET A 36 26.51 -8.57 5.61
CA MET A 36 25.43 -7.88 6.32
C MET A 36 24.26 -7.49 5.40
N ALA A 37 24.56 -7.14 4.15
CA ALA A 37 23.55 -6.89 3.12
C ALA A 37 22.77 -8.18 2.79
N GLY A 38 23.47 -9.31 2.67
CA GLY A 38 22.87 -10.63 2.49
C GLY A 38 21.97 -11.03 3.66
N VAL A 39 22.45 -10.86 4.89
CA VAL A 39 21.66 -11.12 6.12
C VAL A 39 20.40 -10.25 6.16
N ASN A 40 20.52 -8.96 5.90
CA ASN A 40 19.37 -8.05 5.86
C ASN A 40 18.32 -8.47 4.81
N GLN A 41 18.77 -8.94 3.65
CA GLN A 41 17.87 -9.43 2.61
C GLN A 41 17.15 -10.72 3.06
N LEU A 42 17.89 -11.66 3.65
CA LEU A 42 17.35 -12.90 4.21
C LEU A 42 16.28 -12.62 5.27
N GLU A 43 16.56 -11.72 6.22
CA GLU A 43 15.60 -11.35 7.27
C GLU A 43 14.31 -10.77 6.68
N ARG A 44 14.40 -9.89 5.69
CA ARG A 44 13.23 -9.34 4.99
C ARG A 44 12.40 -10.43 4.33
N ASP A 45 13.04 -11.41 3.73
CA ASP A 45 12.34 -12.49 3.05
C ASP A 45 11.71 -13.45 4.05
N LEU A 46 12.36 -13.75 5.18
CA LEU A 46 11.77 -14.51 6.29
C LEU A 46 10.53 -13.83 6.87
N ILE A 47 10.57 -12.51 7.08
CA ILE A 47 9.41 -11.74 7.55
C ILE A 47 8.26 -11.84 6.55
N ARG A 48 8.53 -11.72 5.25
CA ARG A 48 7.51 -11.86 4.20
C ARG A 48 6.92 -13.26 4.14
N MET A 49 7.73 -14.30 4.33
CA MET A 49 7.25 -15.69 4.36
C MET A 49 6.25 -15.88 5.50
N ARG A 50 6.61 -15.52 6.74
CA ARG A 50 5.71 -15.60 7.90
C ARG A 50 4.45 -14.76 7.73
N GLN A 51 4.59 -13.57 7.16
CA GLN A 51 3.44 -12.71 6.87
C GLN A 51 2.48 -13.38 5.87
N ARG A 52 3.00 -14.02 4.82
CA ARG A 52 2.18 -14.74 3.83
C ARG A 52 1.44 -15.92 4.47
N GLU A 53 2.10 -16.69 5.32
CA GLU A 53 1.48 -17.78 6.08
C GLU A 53 0.31 -17.27 6.94
N GLY A 54 0.53 -16.19 7.70
CA GLY A 54 -0.52 -15.56 8.50
C GLY A 54 -1.67 -15.01 7.65
N ILE A 55 -1.37 -14.41 6.50
CA ILE A 55 -2.38 -13.93 5.55
C ILE A 55 -3.19 -15.12 5.00
N GLU A 56 -2.56 -16.24 4.66
CA GLU A 56 -3.26 -17.41 4.15
C GLU A 56 -4.22 -18.00 5.18
N LEU A 57 -3.78 -18.11 6.44
CA LEU A 57 -4.62 -18.56 7.54
C LEU A 57 -5.83 -17.62 7.72
N ALA A 58 -5.60 -16.31 7.80
CA ALA A 58 -6.69 -15.33 7.92
C ALA A 58 -7.60 -15.26 6.68
N LYS A 59 -7.11 -15.63 5.49
CA LYS A 59 -7.95 -15.82 4.29
C LYS A 59 -8.84 -17.05 4.42
N LYS A 60 -8.30 -18.18 4.90
CA LYS A 60 -9.08 -19.40 5.18
C LYS A 60 -10.19 -19.14 6.22
N GLU A 61 -9.89 -18.33 7.22
CA GLU A 61 -10.86 -17.87 8.24
C GLU A 61 -11.84 -16.78 7.74
N GLY A 62 -11.72 -16.32 6.50
CA GLY A 62 -12.61 -15.31 5.92
C GLY A 62 -12.48 -13.89 6.53
N LYS A 63 -11.36 -13.58 7.20
CA LYS A 63 -11.11 -12.27 7.82
C LYS A 63 -10.91 -11.16 6.78
N PHE A 64 -10.36 -11.48 5.61
CA PHE A 64 -10.13 -10.51 4.53
C PHE A 64 -11.42 -10.20 3.75
N LYS A 65 -12.15 -9.18 4.20
CA LYS A 65 -13.37 -8.68 3.53
C LYS A 65 -13.12 -7.49 2.59
N GLY A 66 -11.85 -7.17 2.33
CA GLY A 66 -11.43 -6.02 1.53
C GLY A 66 -11.73 -4.69 2.20
N ARG A 67 -11.63 -3.60 1.42
CA ARG A 67 -11.96 -2.27 1.91
C ARG A 67 -13.46 -2.15 2.16
N LEU A 68 -13.84 -1.64 3.33
CA LEU A 68 -15.24 -1.29 3.63
C LEU A 68 -15.79 -0.37 2.54
N LYS A 69 -16.95 -0.73 1.97
CA LYS A 69 -17.61 0.09 0.94
C LYS A 69 -18.03 1.43 1.56
N LYS A 70 -17.53 2.55 1.01
CA LYS A 70 -17.88 3.92 1.44
C LYS A 70 -19.39 4.17 1.42
N TYR A 71 -20.08 3.64 0.41
CA TYR A 71 -21.54 3.67 0.30
C TYR A 71 -22.06 2.24 0.48
N HIS A 72 -22.50 1.91 1.69
CA HIS A 72 -23.13 0.61 2.00
C HIS A 72 -24.54 0.52 1.41
N LYS A 73 -25.14 -0.68 1.38
CA LYS A 73 -26.48 -0.93 0.79
C LYS A 73 -27.57 0.03 1.30
N ASN A 74 -27.43 0.50 2.54
CA ASN A 74 -28.38 1.38 3.23
C ASN A 74 -27.97 2.86 3.26
N HIS A 75 -26.95 3.29 2.52
CA HIS A 75 -26.53 4.69 2.51
C HIS A 75 -27.63 5.59 1.94
N ALA A 76 -28.19 6.48 2.76
CA ALA A 76 -29.33 7.34 2.43
C ALA A 76 -29.06 8.19 1.17
N GLY A 77 -27.90 8.87 1.12
CA GLY A 77 -27.52 9.69 -0.04
C GLY A 77 -27.36 8.90 -1.35
N MET A 78 -27.00 7.60 -1.27
CA MET A 78 -26.86 6.77 -2.47
C MET A 78 -28.23 6.31 -2.98
N LYS A 79 -29.14 5.95 -2.06
CA LYS A 79 -30.54 5.64 -2.42
C LYS A 79 -31.21 6.84 -3.07
N TYR A 80 -31.01 8.03 -2.50
CA TYR A 80 -31.56 9.27 -3.03
C TYR A 80 -30.97 9.62 -4.40
N ALA A 81 -29.64 9.49 -4.58
CA ALA A 81 -29.00 9.71 -5.87
C ALA A 81 -29.52 8.78 -6.98
N VAL A 82 -29.73 7.49 -6.67
CA VAL A 82 -30.31 6.53 -7.63
C VAL A 82 -31.76 6.86 -7.97
N LYS A 83 -32.55 7.34 -6.99
CA LYS A 83 -33.93 7.77 -7.22
C LYS A 83 -33.98 8.97 -8.18
N LEU A 84 -33.21 10.02 -7.90
CA LEU A 84 -33.11 11.22 -8.75
C LEU A 84 -32.64 10.88 -10.17
N TYR A 85 -31.69 9.94 -10.30
CA TYR A 85 -31.22 9.48 -11.61
C TYR A 85 -32.33 8.79 -12.41
N LYS A 86 -33.18 7.97 -11.76
CA LYS A 86 -34.30 7.28 -12.41
C LYS A 86 -35.44 8.23 -12.80
N GLU A 87 -35.64 9.29 -12.04
CA GLU A 87 -36.65 10.33 -12.33
C GLU A 87 -36.27 11.16 -13.58
N GLY A 88 -35.01 11.14 -14.01
CA GLY A 88 -34.56 11.70 -15.30
C GLY A 88 -34.59 13.24 -15.40
N GLY A 89 -35.00 13.93 -14.34
CA GLY A 89 -35.17 15.40 -14.33
C GLY A 89 -33.91 16.22 -14.00
N MET A 90 -32.78 15.58 -13.66
CA MET A 90 -31.54 16.27 -13.25
C MET A 90 -30.31 15.64 -13.89
N THR A 91 -29.28 16.46 -14.12
CA THR A 91 -27.99 15.97 -14.59
C THR A 91 -27.24 15.21 -13.49
N VAL A 92 -26.36 14.28 -13.88
CA VAL A 92 -25.54 13.50 -12.94
C VAL A 92 -24.67 14.40 -12.05
N ASN A 93 -24.20 15.53 -12.56
CA ASN A 93 -23.41 16.49 -11.77
C ASN A 93 -24.26 17.11 -10.65
N GLN A 94 -25.46 17.59 -10.97
CA GLN A 94 -26.39 18.16 -9.98
C GLN A 94 -26.78 17.13 -8.91
N ILE A 95 -27.05 15.89 -9.32
CA ILE A 95 -27.35 14.80 -8.37
C ILE A 95 -26.17 14.56 -7.42
N CYS A 96 -24.95 14.55 -7.93
CA CYS A 96 -23.74 14.37 -7.12
C CYS A 96 -23.50 15.52 -6.14
N GLU A 97 -23.80 16.76 -6.54
CA GLU A 97 -23.73 17.93 -5.66
C GLU A 97 -24.75 17.86 -4.52
N ILE A 98 -26.02 17.55 -4.84
CA ILE A 98 -27.11 17.47 -3.85
C ILE A 98 -26.89 16.31 -2.87
N THR A 99 -26.43 15.16 -3.37
CA THR A 99 -26.35 13.92 -2.57
C THR A 99 -24.99 13.68 -1.94
N ASN A 100 -24.00 14.51 -2.27
CA ASN A 100 -22.60 14.38 -1.88
C ASN A 100 -22.01 12.97 -2.20
N VAL A 101 -22.55 12.33 -3.24
CA VAL A 101 -22.09 11.05 -3.76
C VAL A 101 -21.15 11.30 -4.93
N SER A 102 -19.98 10.66 -4.94
CA SER A 102 -19.09 10.79 -6.10
C SER A 102 -19.69 10.16 -7.36
N ARG A 103 -19.51 10.82 -8.51
CA ARG A 103 -19.97 10.33 -9.83
C ARG A 103 -19.59 8.87 -10.09
N ALA A 104 -18.33 8.53 -9.84
CA ALA A 104 -17.83 7.16 -9.99
C ALA A 104 -18.57 6.14 -9.11
N SER A 105 -18.97 6.54 -7.89
CA SER A 105 -19.71 5.65 -6.99
C SER A 105 -21.17 5.48 -7.41
N LEU A 106 -21.79 6.54 -7.94
CA LEU A 106 -23.14 6.48 -8.49
C LEU A 106 -23.19 5.56 -9.72
N TYR A 107 -22.29 5.76 -10.69
CA TYR A 107 -22.22 4.89 -11.88
C TYR A 107 -21.91 3.43 -11.53
N ARG A 108 -20.98 3.18 -10.60
CA ARG A 108 -20.71 1.81 -10.11
C ARG A 108 -21.97 1.17 -9.52
N ARG A 109 -22.77 1.93 -8.76
CA ARG A 109 -24.03 1.44 -8.16
C ARG A 109 -25.11 1.15 -9.21
N LEU A 110 -25.20 1.98 -10.25
CA LEU A 110 -26.13 1.78 -11.37
C LEU A 110 -25.74 0.55 -12.21
N SER A 111 -24.44 0.37 -12.49
CA SER A 111 -23.91 -0.81 -13.19
C SER A 111 -24.11 -2.12 -12.40
N GLU A 112 -23.94 -2.10 -11.07
CA GLU A 112 -24.23 -3.25 -10.21
C GLU A 112 -25.72 -3.66 -10.21
N GLY A 113 -26.64 -2.77 -10.57
CA GLY A 113 -28.09 -3.03 -10.59
C GLY A 113 -28.65 -3.50 -11.94
N ASN A 114 -27.84 -3.47 -13.00
CA ASN A 114 -28.20 -3.96 -14.34
C ASN A 114 -27.67 -5.39 -14.62
N LYS A 115 -27.10 -6.05 -13.61
CA LYS A 115 -26.74 -7.46 -13.61
C LYS A 115 -27.79 -8.24 -12.83
#